data_AF-A0A2V8DTY8-F1
#
_entry.id   AF-A0A2V8DTY8-F1
#
_cell.length_a   1.000
_cell.length_b   1.000
_cell.length_c   1.000
_cell.angle_alpha   90.00
_cell.angle_beta   90.00
_cell.angle_gamma   90.00
#
_symmetry.space_group_name_H-M   'P 1'
#
loop_
_entity.id
_entity.type
_entity.pdbx_description
1 polymer ?
#
loop_
_entity_poly.entity_id
_entity_poly.type
_entity_poly.pdbx_seq_one_letter_code
_entity_poly.pdbx_strand_id
1 'polypeptide(L)'
;MPVALLLLLVAALLTQQPATVALRAQGPGPSAASALDFEYFRTKVQPIFVAKREGHTRCVSCHSKGTPMRFQELTPGATTWTEDQSRKNFQVVLARVVPHNLSSSKLLMHPLLSDGGGDFYHSGGKHWISILDPEWQTLANWVCGRKTTEKIAELTGSCTAE
;
A
#
# COMPACT_ATOMS: atom_id res chain seq x y z
N MET A 1 -13.90 -39.71 -69.92
CA MET A 1 -13.38 -38.96 -71.09
C MET A 1 -14.58 -38.31 -71.76
N PRO A 2 -14.61 -37.00 -72.09
CA PRO A 2 -13.47 -36.18 -72.49
C PRO A 2 -13.39 -34.75 -71.87
N VAL A 3 -12.18 -34.14 -71.98
CA VAL A 3 -11.90 -32.73 -72.37
C VAL A 3 -12.32 -31.64 -71.37
N ALA A 4 -11.39 -31.17 -70.54
CA ALA A 4 -10.48 -30.03 -70.77
C ALA A 4 -11.00 -28.76 -70.09
N LEU A 5 -10.50 -28.48 -68.88
CA LEU A 5 -10.71 -27.22 -68.19
C LEU A 5 -9.45 -26.37 -68.32
N LEU A 6 -9.62 -25.27 -69.05
CA LEU A 6 -8.65 -24.30 -69.48
C LEU A 6 -8.14 -23.46 -68.29
N LEU A 7 -6.84 -23.22 -68.27
CA LEU A 7 -6.10 -22.37 -67.32
C LEU A 7 -6.62 -20.93 -67.27
N LEU A 8 -6.78 -20.35 -66.07
CA LEU A 8 -6.55 -18.93 -65.83
C LEU A 8 -5.80 -18.73 -64.51
N LEU A 9 -4.62 -18.12 -64.66
CA LEU A 9 -3.71 -17.68 -63.61
C LEU A 9 -4.36 -16.62 -62.72
N VAL A 10 -4.26 -16.78 -61.40
CA VAL A 10 -4.15 -15.63 -60.49
C VAL A 10 -3.05 -15.95 -59.47
N ALA A 11 -1.83 -15.49 -59.79
CA ALA A 11 -0.77 -15.36 -58.82
C ALA A 11 -1.16 -14.27 -57.83
N ALA A 12 -1.60 -14.66 -56.62
CA ALA A 12 -1.73 -13.75 -55.50
C ALA A 12 -0.62 -14.08 -54.49
N LEU A 13 0.51 -13.39 -54.64
CA LEU A 13 1.51 -13.22 -53.59
C LEU A 13 0.80 -12.66 -52.35
N LEU A 14 0.56 -13.50 -51.34
CA LEU A 14 0.37 -13.01 -49.98
C LEU A 14 1.73 -13.06 -49.28
N THR A 15 2.33 -11.89 -49.23
CA THR A 15 3.43 -11.50 -48.35
C THR A 15 3.09 -11.87 -46.90
N GLN A 16 3.62 -12.99 -46.42
CA GLN A 16 3.61 -13.30 -44.99
C GLN A 16 4.59 -12.35 -44.30
N GLN A 17 4.07 -11.29 -43.69
CA GLN A 17 4.86 -10.48 -42.77
C GLN A 17 5.01 -11.26 -41.46
N PRO A 18 6.24 -11.44 -40.94
CA PRO A 18 6.42 -11.99 -39.61
C PRO A 18 5.84 -10.99 -38.60
N ALA A 19 4.80 -11.40 -37.88
CA ALA A 19 4.31 -10.67 -36.72
C ALA A 19 5.39 -10.69 -35.64
N THR A 20 6.25 -9.67 -35.63
CA THR A 20 7.10 -9.37 -34.48
C THR A 20 6.20 -8.87 -33.36
N VAL A 21 5.89 -9.77 -32.42
CA VAL A 21 5.31 -9.40 -31.12
C VAL A 21 6.34 -8.53 -30.42
N ALA A 22 6.20 -7.21 -30.54
CA ALA A 22 6.95 -6.27 -29.73
C ALA A 22 6.50 -6.45 -28.28
N LEU A 23 7.34 -7.13 -27.49
CA LEU A 23 7.19 -7.20 -26.04
C LEU A 23 7.30 -5.76 -25.52
N ARG A 24 6.16 -5.13 -25.18
CA ARG A 24 6.17 -3.85 -24.48
C ARG A 24 6.86 -4.09 -23.13
N ALA A 25 8.09 -3.62 -23.00
CA ALA A 25 8.73 -3.48 -21.70
C ALA A 25 7.84 -2.55 -20.86
N GLN A 26 7.13 -3.13 -19.89
CA GLN A 26 6.53 -2.36 -18.82
C GLN A 26 7.71 -1.76 -18.05
N GLY A 27 7.93 -0.45 -18.19
CA GLY A 27 8.87 0.26 -17.33
C GLY A 27 8.52 0.01 -15.86
N PRO A 28 9.48 0.03 -14.94
CA PRO A 28 9.18 -0.16 -13.52
C PRO A 28 8.12 0.86 -13.11
N GLY A 29 6.95 0.34 -12.70
CA GLY A 29 5.90 1.17 -12.11
C GLY A 29 6.47 1.94 -10.92
N PRO A 30 5.89 3.10 -10.55
CA PRO A 30 6.35 3.86 -9.40
C PRO A 30 6.41 2.94 -8.18
N SER A 31 7.57 2.90 -7.53
CA SER A 31 7.75 2.19 -6.25
C SER A 31 6.76 2.75 -5.23
N ALA A 32 6.26 1.92 -4.31
CA ALA A 32 5.43 2.38 -3.20
C ALA A 32 6.07 3.56 -2.43
N ALA A 33 7.41 3.60 -2.39
CA ALA A 33 8.19 4.69 -1.81
C ALA A 33 8.09 6.02 -2.56
N SER A 34 7.87 6.01 -3.88
CA SER A 34 7.66 7.23 -4.67
C SER A 34 6.20 7.70 -4.68
N ALA A 35 5.26 6.87 -4.20
CA ALA A 35 3.83 7.18 -4.21
C ALA A 35 3.36 7.92 -2.95
N LEU A 36 3.85 7.51 -1.77
CA LEU A 36 3.33 7.98 -0.48
C LEU A 36 4.13 9.14 0.11
N ASP A 37 3.44 10.06 0.78
CA ASP A 37 4.03 11.31 1.29
C ASP A 37 4.80 11.09 2.59
N PHE A 38 6.10 11.38 2.60
CA PHE A 38 6.95 11.23 3.80
C PHE A 38 6.56 12.21 4.90
N GLU A 39 6.21 13.46 4.56
CA GLU A 39 5.80 14.43 5.57
C GLU A 39 4.49 14.02 6.23
N TYR A 40 3.55 13.45 5.48
CA TYR A 40 2.28 12.98 6.03
C TYR A 40 2.57 11.83 6.98
N PHE A 41 3.44 10.92 6.54
CA PHE A 41 3.90 9.83 7.39
C PHE A 41 4.49 10.36 8.70
N ARG A 42 5.49 11.26 8.64
CA ARG A 42 6.22 11.75 9.81
C ARG A 42 5.31 12.50 10.79
N THR A 43 4.39 13.31 10.27
CA THR A 43 3.60 14.25 11.07
C THR A 43 2.24 13.72 11.52
N LYS A 44 1.65 12.76 10.78
CA LYS A 44 0.29 12.25 11.06
C LYS A 44 0.26 10.74 11.34
N VAL A 45 1.01 9.94 10.59
CA VAL A 45 1.01 8.46 10.76
C VAL A 45 1.92 8.01 11.91
N GLN A 46 3.18 8.44 11.88
CA GLN A 46 4.20 7.99 12.82
C GLN A 46 3.84 8.25 14.30
N PRO A 47 3.20 9.38 14.69
CA PRO A 47 2.79 9.59 16.07
C PRO A 47 1.84 8.52 16.62
N ILE A 48 1.04 7.87 15.77
CA ILE A 48 0.11 6.78 16.15
C ILE A 48 0.89 5.61 16.78
N PHE A 49 2.09 5.31 16.29
CA PHE A 49 2.86 4.16 16.75
C PHE A 49 3.43 4.32 18.16
N VAL A 50 3.64 5.55 18.62
CA VAL A 50 4.18 5.88 19.96
C VAL A 50 3.11 6.35 20.95
N ALA A 51 1.91 6.70 20.47
CA ALA A 51 0.83 7.18 21.29
C ALA A 51 0.39 6.13 22.33
N LYS A 52 0.31 6.55 23.59
CA LYS A 52 -0.28 5.77 24.68
C LYS A 52 -1.79 5.96 24.65
N ARG A 53 -2.53 4.84 24.72
CA ARG A 53 -3.99 4.81 24.76
C ARG A 53 -4.41 3.96 25.96
N GLU A 54 -5.48 4.34 26.62
CA GLU A 54 -6.05 3.51 27.67
C GLU A 54 -6.50 2.17 27.10
N GLY A 55 -6.22 1.06 27.80
CA GLY A 55 -6.58 -0.28 27.34
C GLY A 55 -5.74 -0.87 26.20
N HIS A 56 -4.83 -0.11 25.56
CA HIS A 56 -4.02 -0.60 24.44
C HIS A 56 -2.51 -0.49 24.70
N THR A 57 -1.80 -1.57 24.37
CA THR A 57 -0.34 -1.57 24.29
C THR A 57 0.12 -0.62 23.18
N ARG A 58 1.21 0.14 23.36
CA ARG A 58 1.79 0.95 22.28
C ARG A 58 2.36 0.04 21.18
N CYS A 59 2.23 0.42 19.91
CA CYS A 59 2.77 -0.37 18.79
C CYS A 59 4.28 -0.62 18.96
N VAL A 60 5.03 0.41 19.34
CA VAL A 60 6.48 0.32 19.58
C VAL A 60 6.90 -0.63 20.69
N SER A 61 6.02 -0.99 21.63
CA SER A 61 6.36 -1.94 22.71
C SER A 61 6.72 -3.33 22.15
N CYS A 62 6.08 -3.74 21.05
CA CYS A 62 6.37 -5.01 20.37
C CYS A 62 7.24 -4.80 19.11
N HIS A 63 6.97 -3.73 18.36
CA HIS A 63 7.59 -3.46 17.06
C HIS A 63 8.99 -2.82 17.13
N SER A 64 9.59 -2.62 18.32
CA SER A 64 10.98 -2.16 18.44
C SER A 64 12.00 -3.30 18.57
N LYS A 65 11.55 -4.53 18.86
CA LYS A 65 12.44 -5.66 19.20
C LYS A 65 12.14 -6.96 18.45
N GLY A 66 10.87 -7.36 18.36
CA GLY A 66 10.55 -8.79 18.17
C GLY A 66 9.68 -9.16 16.97
N THR A 67 9.38 -8.22 16.06
CA THR A 67 8.47 -8.50 14.93
C THR A 67 9.16 -8.24 13.58
N PRO A 68 8.68 -8.86 12.48
CA PRO A 68 9.20 -8.58 11.14
C PRO A 68 8.98 -7.13 10.66
N MET A 69 8.09 -6.37 11.30
CA MET A 69 7.91 -4.94 11.08
C MET A 69 8.60 -4.20 12.23
N ARG A 70 9.88 -3.88 12.08
CA ARG A 70 10.70 -3.35 13.17
C ARG A 70 11.02 -1.87 13.01
N PHE A 71 10.49 -1.05 13.91
CA PHE A 71 10.84 0.36 14.02
C PHE A 71 12.25 0.56 14.58
N GLN A 72 12.84 1.71 14.26
CA GLN A 72 14.03 2.20 14.94
C GLN A 72 13.76 2.37 16.43
N GLU A 73 14.79 2.19 17.25
CA GLU A 73 14.71 2.49 18.68
C GLU A 73 14.61 4.01 18.88
N LEU A 74 13.83 4.44 19.87
CA LEU A 74 13.76 5.85 20.27
C LEU A 74 15.06 6.21 20.99
N THR A 75 15.61 7.39 20.68
CA THR A 75 16.74 7.94 21.44
C THR A 75 16.36 8.04 22.93
N PRO A 76 17.28 7.77 23.88
CA PRO A 76 16.96 7.84 25.30
C PRO A 76 16.28 9.16 25.70
N GLY A 77 15.15 9.05 26.39
CA GLY A 77 14.34 10.21 26.82
C GLY A 77 13.46 10.84 25.73
N ALA A 78 13.56 10.41 24.47
CA ALA A 78 12.75 10.96 23.39
C ALA A 78 11.31 10.42 23.42
N THR A 79 10.35 11.30 23.09
CA THR A 79 8.93 10.96 22.95
C THR A 79 8.54 10.62 21.51
N THR A 80 9.44 10.89 20.55
CA THR A 80 9.29 10.59 19.12
C THR A 80 10.67 10.37 18.48
N TRP A 81 10.69 9.96 17.22
CA TRP A 81 11.90 9.69 16.44
C TRP A 81 12.52 10.95 15.84
N THR A 82 13.85 10.94 15.67
CA THR A 82 14.56 11.93 14.84
C THR A 82 14.14 11.80 13.37
N GLU A 83 14.50 12.78 12.52
CA GLU A 83 14.21 12.70 11.09
C GLU A 83 14.84 11.45 10.44
N ASP A 84 16.11 11.17 10.73
CA ASP A 84 16.81 10.00 10.20
C ASP A 84 16.16 8.68 10.62
N GLN A 85 15.75 8.58 11.89
CA GLN A 85 14.99 7.43 12.38
C GLN A 85 13.63 7.32 11.67
N SER A 86 12.97 8.46 11.45
CA SER A 86 11.68 8.53 10.75
C SER A 86 11.77 8.08 9.30
N ARG A 87 12.85 8.43 8.57
CA ARG A 87 13.10 7.95 7.20
C ARG A 87 13.26 6.44 7.14
N LYS A 88 13.95 5.83 8.12
CA LYS A 88 14.07 4.38 8.23
C LYS A 88 12.73 3.72 8.56
N ASN A 89 11.97 4.31 9.49
CA ASN A 89 10.63 3.84 9.84
C ASN A 89 9.66 3.90 8.66
N PHE A 90 9.75 4.95 7.83
CA PHE A 90 8.97 5.08 6.61
C PHE A 90 9.18 3.87 5.69
N GLN A 91 10.43 3.45 5.45
CA GLN A 91 10.72 2.26 4.64
C GLN A 91 10.15 0.96 5.24
N VAL A 92 10.21 0.83 6.57
CA VAL A 92 9.62 -0.32 7.28
C VAL A 92 8.11 -0.39 7.09
N VAL A 93 7.43 0.76 7.15
CA VAL A 93 5.97 0.85 7.02
C VAL A 93 5.52 0.68 5.56
N LEU A 94 6.29 1.20 4.60
CA LEU A 94 6.00 1.02 3.17
C LEU A 94 5.88 -0.46 2.78
N ALA A 95 6.68 -1.34 3.37
CA ALA A 95 6.60 -2.78 3.12
C ALA A 95 5.30 -3.44 3.64
N ARG A 96 4.43 -2.68 4.32
CA ARG A 96 3.13 -3.13 4.87
C ARG A 96 1.93 -2.47 4.18
N VAL A 97 2.18 -1.72 3.12
CA VAL A 97 1.16 -0.97 2.39
C VAL A 97 1.14 -1.39 0.92
N VAL A 98 -0.06 -1.55 0.39
CA VAL A 98 -0.33 -1.58 -1.05
C VAL A 98 -0.99 -0.23 -1.39
N PRO A 99 -0.27 0.71 -2.04
CA PRO A 99 -0.80 2.04 -2.32
C PRO A 99 -2.16 1.98 -3.04
N HIS A 100 -3.08 2.84 -2.62
CA HIS A 100 -4.45 2.92 -3.11
C HIS A 100 -5.31 1.65 -2.94
N ASN A 101 -4.88 0.69 -2.11
CA ASN A 101 -5.64 -0.51 -1.82
C ASN A 101 -5.72 -0.75 -0.30
N LEU A 102 -6.88 -0.41 0.28
CA LEU A 102 -7.09 -0.46 1.73
C LEU A 102 -7.07 -1.91 2.26
N SER A 103 -7.84 -2.81 1.65
CA SER A 103 -8.00 -4.20 2.12
C SER A 103 -6.75 -5.06 1.94
N SER A 104 -5.88 -4.72 0.97
CA SER A 104 -4.61 -5.42 0.78
C SER A 104 -3.46 -4.86 1.65
N SER A 105 -3.68 -3.72 2.32
CA SER A 105 -2.67 -3.08 3.16
C SER A 105 -2.69 -3.65 4.58
N LYS A 106 -1.71 -4.49 4.90
CA LYS A 106 -1.56 -5.10 6.24
C LYS A 106 -1.48 -4.07 7.38
N LEU A 107 -0.94 -2.88 7.11
CA LEU A 107 -0.91 -1.77 8.05
C LEU A 107 -2.32 -1.43 8.59
N LEU A 108 -3.35 -1.56 7.76
CA LEU A 108 -4.74 -1.22 8.08
C LEU A 108 -5.51 -2.43 8.64
N MET A 109 -5.28 -3.62 8.09
CA MET A 109 -6.10 -4.80 8.38
C MET A 109 -5.67 -5.54 9.65
N HIS A 110 -4.36 -5.62 9.91
CA HIS A 110 -3.84 -6.44 11.01
C HIS A 110 -4.27 -5.93 12.41
N PRO A 111 -4.19 -4.63 12.71
CA PRO A 111 -4.62 -4.10 14.01
C PRO A 111 -6.13 -3.79 14.10
N LEU A 112 -6.90 -3.90 13.01
CA LEU A 112 -8.35 -3.65 13.00
C LEU A 112 -9.12 -4.87 13.52
N LEU A 113 -10.19 -4.65 14.30
CA LEU A 113 -11.07 -5.71 14.79
C LEU A 113 -11.68 -6.50 13.60
N SER A 114 -11.83 -7.82 13.76
CA SER A 114 -12.33 -8.70 12.69
C SER A 114 -13.73 -8.28 12.21
N ASP A 115 -14.62 -7.91 13.13
CA ASP A 115 -15.98 -7.43 12.80
C ASP A 115 -15.96 -6.10 12.02
N GLY A 116 -14.89 -5.32 12.16
CA GLY A 116 -14.65 -4.11 11.38
C GLY A 116 -13.99 -4.35 10.03
N GLY A 117 -13.70 -5.61 9.67
CA GLY A 117 -13.03 -6.00 8.42
C GLY A 117 -11.53 -6.28 8.53
N GLY A 118 -10.99 -6.31 9.76
CA GLY A 118 -9.59 -6.70 9.99
C GLY A 118 -9.35 -8.21 9.90
N ASP A 119 -8.08 -8.61 10.00
CA ASP A 119 -7.74 -10.04 10.02
C ASP A 119 -8.03 -10.71 11.38
N PHE A 120 -7.88 -12.03 11.45
CA PHE A 120 -8.28 -12.78 12.65
C PHE A 120 -7.46 -12.47 13.90
N TYR A 121 -6.16 -12.17 13.78
CA TYR A 121 -5.26 -12.15 14.93
C TYR A 121 -4.10 -11.15 14.80
N HIS A 122 -3.90 -10.37 15.87
CA HIS A 122 -2.70 -9.55 16.08
C HIS A 122 -2.28 -9.68 17.55
N SER A 123 -1.05 -10.13 17.79
CA SER A 123 -0.56 -10.44 19.14
C SER A 123 -0.49 -9.22 20.06
N GLY A 124 -0.33 -8.01 19.52
CA GLY A 124 -0.37 -6.75 20.27
C GLY A 124 -1.79 -6.29 20.65
N GLY A 125 -2.82 -7.04 20.23
CA GLY A 125 -4.24 -6.69 20.37
C GLY A 125 -4.79 -5.92 19.17
N LYS A 126 -6.12 -5.81 19.09
CA LYS A 126 -6.79 -4.96 18.11
C LYS A 126 -6.84 -3.52 18.64
N HIS A 127 -6.58 -2.54 17.79
CA HIS A 127 -6.44 -1.12 18.15
C HIS A 127 -7.61 -0.26 17.68
N TRP A 128 -8.34 -0.71 16.67
CA TRP A 128 -9.49 0.00 16.12
C TRP A 128 -10.66 -0.97 15.99
N ILE A 129 -11.86 -0.49 16.24
CA ILE A 129 -13.09 -1.31 16.19
C ILE A 129 -13.69 -1.26 14.77
N SER A 130 -13.50 -0.13 14.08
CA SER A 130 -14.12 0.17 12.80
C SER A 130 -13.15 0.89 11.87
N ILE A 131 -13.46 0.91 10.58
CA ILE A 131 -12.76 1.75 9.61
C ILE A 131 -13.00 3.25 9.87
N LEU A 132 -14.03 3.63 10.62
CA LEU A 132 -14.35 5.03 10.91
C LEU A 132 -13.53 5.60 12.07
N ASP A 133 -12.74 4.78 12.75
CA ASP A 133 -11.86 5.24 13.82
C ASP A 133 -10.90 6.33 13.30
N PRO A 134 -10.77 7.50 13.98
CA PRO A 134 -10.01 8.65 13.44
C PRO A 134 -8.55 8.36 13.08
N GLU A 135 -7.89 7.51 13.87
CA GLU A 135 -6.52 7.09 13.58
C GLU A 135 -6.45 6.12 12.41
N TRP A 136 -7.43 5.22 12.29
CA TRP A 136 -7.55 4.35 11.12
C TRP A 136 -7.74 5.19 9.85
N GLN A 137 -8.63 6.18 9.89
CA GLN A 137 -8.85 7.13 8.79
C GLN A 137 -7.57 7.90 8.43
N THR A 138 -6.78 8.30 9.43
CA THR A 138 -5.48 8.96 9.21
C THR A 138 -4.53 8.07 8.42
N LEU A 139 -4.43 6.78 8.77
CA LEU A 139 -3.61 5.80 8.08
C LEU A 139 -4.13 5.51 6.68
N ALA A 140 -5.44 5.32 6.53
CA ALA A 140 -6.09 4.98 5.28
C ALA A 140 -5.93 6.11 4.24
N ASN A 141 -6.07 7.37 4.66
CA ASN A 141 -5.83 8.51 3.78
C ASN A 141 -4.38 8.56 3.28
N TRP A 142 -3.41 8.22 4.13
CA TRP A 142 -2.02 8.09 3.69
C TRP A 142 -1.84 6.94 2.70
N VAL A 143 -2.42 5.77 2.95
CA VAL A 143 -2.42 4.62 2.01
C VAL A 143 -3.04 5.00 0.66
N CYS A 144 -4.06 5.86 0.67
CA CYS A 144 -4.69 6.43 -0.53
C CYS A 144 -3.90 7.56 -1.19
N GLY A 145 -2.66 7.82 -0.77
CA GLY A 145 -1.75 8.76 -1.42
C GLY A 145 -1.94 10.23 -1.03
N ARG A 146 -2.80 10.52 -0.04
CA ARG A 146 -3.06 11.89 0.42
C ARG A 146 -1.78 12.54 0.95
N LYS A 147 -1.58 13.81 0.60
CA LYS A 147 -0.43 14.65 0.97
C LYS A 147 -0.71 15.42 2.25
N THR A 148 0.35 15.81 2.96
CA THR A 148 0.26 16.52 4.25
C THR A 148 -0.65 17.74 4.21
N THR A 149 -0.63 18.47 3.09
CA THR A 149 -1.36 19.73 2.87
C THR A 149 -2.84 19.52 2.57
N GLU A 150 -3.27 18.30 2.30
CA GLU A 150 -4.65 17.98 1.95
C GLU A 150 -5.47 17.64 3.21
N LYS A 151 -6.74 18.04 3.20
CA LYS A 151 -7.69 17.68 4.26
C LYS A 151 -7.95 16.18 4.24
N ILE A 152 -8.01 15.54 5.41
CA ILE A 152 -8.45 14.14 5.52
C ILE A 152 -9.88 14.03 4.98
N ALA A 153 -10.13 13.01 4.15
CA ALA A 153 -11.47 12.62 3.77
C ALA A 153 -11.89 11.41 4.60
N GLU A 154 -13.18 11.30 4.91
CA GLU A 154 -13.74 10.08 5.46
C GLU A 154 -13.79 9.01 4.35
N LEU A 155 -13.20 7.85 4.60
CA LEU A 155 -13.13 6.74 3.65
C LEU A 155 -14.01 5.59 4.12
N THR A 156 -14.98 5.18 3.31
CA THR A 156 -16.02 4.17 3.64
C THR A 156 -15.75 2.79 3.04
N GLY A 157 -14.52 2.53 2.55
CA GLY A 157 -14.12 1.21 2.04
C GLY A 157 -13.27 1.24 0.77
N SER A 158 -13.05 2.42 0.19
CA SER A 158 -12.15 2.62 -0.94
C SER A 158 -11.42 3.96 -0.85
N CYS A 159 -10.47 4.20 -1.76
CA CYS A 159 -9.73 5.46 -1.82
C CYS A 159 -10.47 6.59 -2.56
N THR A 160 -11.66 6.32 -3.10
CA THR A 160 -12.54 7.38 -3.59
C THR A 160 -13.28 7.95 -2.39
N ALA A 161 -13.09 9.25 -2.14
CA ALA A 161 -13.95 9.96 -1.20
C ALA A 161 -15.37 10.00 -1.81
N GLU A 162 -16.36 9.58 -1.05
CA GLU A 162 -17.78 9.76 -1.39
C GLU A 162 -18.27 11.15 -0.98
#